data_AF-A0AAV3F1H2-F1
#
_entry.id   AF-A0AAV3F1H2-F1
#
_cell.length_a   1.000
_cell.length_b   1.000
_cell.length_c   1.000
_cell.angle_alpha   90.00
_cell.angle_beta   90.00
_cell.angle_gamma   90.00
#
_symmetry.space_group_name_H-M   'P 1'
#
loop_
_entity.id
_entity.type
_entity.pdbx_description
1 polymer ?
#
loop_
_entity_poly.entity_id
_entity_poly.type
_entity_poly.pdbx_seq_one_letter_code
_entity_poly.pdbx_strand_id
1 'polypeptide(L)'
;MFYCLNPLVTIILVLIVQILGYLIFYKKGIKHWRYALFALVFFLFLIVFPSVFVSKLYPIDEFSGSRCGMVDLGVYLSFWFIGIGGMLVIHLLFWASNKFFCTNKD
;
A
#
# COMPACT_ATOMS: atom_id res chain seq x y z
N MET A 1 -14.00 9.34 20.84
CA MET A 1 -14.16 9.85 19.46
C MET A 1 -13.12 9.16 18.59
N PHE A 2 -13.38 7.91 18.23
CA PHE A 2 -12.45 7.12 17.42
C PHE A 2 -12.62 7.55 15.97
N TYR A 3 -11.58 8.16 15.38
CA TYR A 3 -11.50 8.41 13.95
C TYR A 3 -11.86 7.11 13.22
N CYS A 4 -12.93 7.11 12.43
CA CYS A 4 -13.22 6.00 11.51
C CYS A 4 -11.95 5.77 10.69
N LEU A 5 -11.29 4.63 10.92
CA LEU A 5 -10.12 4.21 10.17
C LEU A 5 -10.56 4.09 8.71
N ASN A 6 -10.16 5.04 7.86
CA ASN A 6 -10.58 5.09 6.47
C ASN A 6 -9.53 4.35 5.61
N PRO A 7 -9.91 3.30 4.86
CA PRO A 7 -8.96 2.49 4.09
C PRO A 7 -8.15 3.34 3.10
N LEU A 8 -8.75 4.38 2.51
CA LEU A 8 -8.05 5.28 1.60
C LEU A 8 -6.94 6.09 2.29
N VAL A 9 -7.22 6.59 3.50
CA VAL A 9 -6.22 7.35 4.29
C VAL A 9 -5.04 6.45 4.64
N THR A 10 -5.31 5.20 5.03
CA THR A 10 -4.25 4.22 5.30
C THR A 10 -3.42 3.92 4.05
N ILE A 11 -4.05 3.74 2.89
CA ILE A 11 -3.33 3.54 1.62
C ILE A 11 -2.40 4.73 1.35
N ILE A 12 -2.92 5.96 1.40
CA ILE A 12 -2.14 7.17 1.14
C ILE A 12 -0.94 7.28 2.09
N LEU A 13 -1.14 7.06 3.39
CA LEU A 13 -0.07 7.12 4.38
C LEU A 13 1.04 6.09 4.10
N VAL A 14 0.66 4.86 3.76
CA VAL A 14 1.63 3.80 3.44
C VAL A 14 2.41 4.13 2.16
N LEU A 15 1.76 4.71 1.15
CA LEU A 15 2.44 5.15 -0.08
C LEU A 15 3.40 6.32 0.20
N ILE A 16 3.03 7.27 1.07
CA ILE A 16 3.94 8.34 1.51
C ILE A 16 5.17 7.75 2.20
N VAL A 17 4.97 6.79 3.10
CA VAL A 17 6.08 6.09 3.78
C VAL A 17 6.97 5.36 2.77
N GLN A 18 6.39 4.73 1.75
CA GLN A 18 7.16 4.09 0.68
C GLN A 18 8.04 5.11 -0.06
N ILE A 19 7.49 6.26 -0.44
CA ILE A 19 8.23 7.35 -1.12
C ILE A 19 9.37 7.85 -0.23
N LEU A 20 9.09 8.17 1.05
CA LEU A 20 10.09 8.64 1.99
C LEU A 20 11.20 7.60 2.20
N GLY A 21 10.83 6.34 2.35
CA GLY A 21 11.79 5.23 2.46
C GLY A 21 12.70 5.15 1.23
N TYR A 22 12.14 5.31 0.03
CA TYR A 22 12.91 5.30 -1.22
C TYR A 22 13.92 6.44 -1.28
N LEU A 23 13.50 7.65 -0.90
CA LEU A 23 14.38 8.82 -0.83
C LEU A 23 15.52 8.63 0.19
N ILE A 24 15.23 8.07 1.36
CA ILE A 24 16.23 7.81 2.40
C ILE A 24 17.23 6.75 1.93
N PHE A 25 16.75 5.63 1.38
CA PHE A 25 17.62 4.58 0.84
C PHE A 25 18.42 5.06 -0.37
N TYR A 26 17.89 6.03 -1.12
CA TYR A 26 18.62 6.70 -2.18
C TYR A 26 19.76 7.56 -1.66
N LYS A 27 19.49 8.46 -0.72
CA LYS A 27 20.53 9.29 -0.10
C LYS A 27 21.64 8.46 0.55
N LYS A 28 21.29 7.31 1.15
CA LYS A 28 22.27 6.41 1.78
C LYS A 28 22.98 5.46 0.79
N GLY A 29 22.62 5.46 -0.50
CA GLY A 29 23.23 4.56 -1.50
C GLY A 29 22.84 3.09 -1.38
N ILE A 30 21.85 2.76 -0.54
CA ILE A 30 21.48 1.38 -0.22
C ILE A 30 20.41 0.89 -1.22
N LYS A 31 20.84 0.21 -2.29
CA LYS A 31 19.94 -0.21 -3.39
C LYS A 31 19.00 -1.37 -3.00
N HIS A 32 19.50 -2.39 -2.29
CA HIS A 32 18.77 -3.61 -1.98
C HIS A 32 17.56 -3.40 -1.05
N TRP A 33 17.66 -2.46 -0.12
CA TRP A 33 16.60 -2.18 0.86
C TRP A 33 15.32 -1.58 0.24
N ARG A 34 15.41 -1.04 -0.98
CA ARG A 34 14.24 -0.55 -1.73
C ARG A 34 13.31 -1.70 -2.13
N TYR A 35 13.89 -2.84 -2.52
CA TYR A 35 13.14 -4.05 -2.88
C TYR A 35 12.57 -4.74 -1.64
N ALA A 36 13.30 -4.73 -0.52
CA ALA A 36 12.78 -5.22 0.75
C ALA A 36 11.56 -4.39 1.22
N LEU A 37 11.65 -3.06 1.15
CA LEU A 37 10.52 -2.19 1.46
C LEU A 37 9.34 -2.39 0.50
N PHE A 38 9.61 -2.58 -0.79
CA PHE A 38 8.59 -2.91 -1.78
C PHE A 38 7.85 -4.20 -1.42
N ALA A 39 8.58 -5.29 -1.16
CA ALA A 39 8.01 -6.58 -0.81
C ALA A 39 7.19 -6.50 0.49
N LEU A 40 7.67 -5.75 1.48
CA LEU A 40 6.95 -5.52 2.73
C LEU A 40 5.63 -4.79 2.50
N VAL A 41 5.64 -3.67 1.75
CA VAL A 41 4.42 -2.91 1.44
C VAL A 41 3.44 -3.73 0.61
N PHE A 42 3.94 -4.52 -0.34
CA PHE A 42 3.12 -5.43 -1.14
C PHE A 42 2.40 -6.45 -0.26
N PHE A 43 3.12 -7.11 0.65
CA PHE A 43 2.54 -8.08 1.59
C PHE A 43 1.48 -7.43 2.50
N LEU A 44 1.74 -6.21 2.98
CA LEU A 44 0.79 -5.47 3.79
C LEU A 44 -0.51 -5.18 3.04
N PHE A 45 -0.44 -4.73 1.78
CA PHE A 45 -1.64 -4.45 0.97
C PHE A 45 -2.36 -5.70 0.49
N LEU A 46 -1.64 -6.82 0.29
CA LEU A 46 -2.25 -8.05 -0.20
C LEU A 46 -3.07 -8.75 0.88
N ILE A 47 -2.54 -8.83 2.11
CA ILE A 47 -3.09 -9.69 3.17
C ILE A 47 -3.42 -8.90 4.44
N VAL A 48 -2.46 -8.17 5.00
CA VAL A 48 -2.56 -7.63 6.36
C VAL A 48 -3.60 -6.51 6.49
N PHE A 49 -3.53 -5.48 5.65
CA PHE A 49 -4.48 -4.38 5.75
C PHE A 49 -5.92 -4.77 5.41
N PRO A 50 -6.20 -5.50 4.30
CA PRO A 50 -7.55 -5.94 4.01
C PRO A 50 -8.18 -6.75 5.16
N SER A 51 -7.43 -7.72 5.71
CA SER A 51 -7.92 -8.57 6.80
C SER A 51 -8.21 -7.79 8.08
N VAL A 52 -7.31 -6.89 8.49
CA VAL A 52 -7.49 -6.04 9.69
C VAL A 52 -8.68 -5.10 9.55
N PHE A 53 -8.92 -4.55 8.35
CA PHE A 53 -10.06 -3.67 8.10
C PHE A 53 -11.38 -4.43 8.10
N VAL A 54 -11.44 -5.58 7.42
CA VAL A 54 -12.65 -6.42 7.41
C VAL A 54 -13.01 -6.88 8.83
N SER A 55 -12.03 -7.32 9.63
CA SER A 55 -12.28 -7.75 11.01
C SER A 55 -12.76 -6.60 11.93
N LYS A 56 -12.38 -5.35 11.62
CA LYS A 56 -12.82 -4.18 12.39
C LYS A 56 -14.16 -3.62 11.95
N LEU A 57 -14.50 -3.72 10.66
CA LEU A 57 -15.80 -3.29 10.16
C LEU A 57 -16.93 -4.25 10.58
N TYR A 58 -16.62 -5.55 10.69
CA TYR A 58 -17.61 -6.58 11.01
C TYR A 58 -17.11 -7.49 12.15
N PRO A 59 -17.32 -7.09 13.41
CA PRO A 59 -17.15 -8.02 14.52
C PRO A 59 -18.11 -9.21 14.37
N ILE A 60 -17.67 -10.38 14.83
CA ILE A 60 -18.20 -11.72 14.48
C ILE A 60 -19.67 -11.95 14.89
N ASP A 61 -20.28 -11.00 15.61
CA ASP A 61 -21.55 -11.19 16.31
C ASP A 61 -22.81 -10.90 15.46
N GLU A 62 -22.67 -10.34 14.25
CA GLU A 62 -23.79 -9.95 13.35
C GLU A 62 -23.98 -10.88 12.13
N PHE A 63 -23.69 -12.18 12.28
CA PHE A 63 -23.75 -13.15 11.16
C PHE A 63 -25.16 -13.65 10.78
N SER A 64 -26.23 -13.16 11.41
CA SER A 64 -27.59 -13.68 11.19
C SER A 64 -28.39 -12.98 10.08
N GLY A 65 -27.84 -11.97 9.42
CA GLY A 65 -28.50 -11.25 8.32
C GLY A 65 -27.89 -11.58 6.96
N SER A 66 -28.72 -11.96 5.98
CA SER A 66 -28.32 -12.02 4.58
C SER A 66 -27.74 -10.68 4.13
N ARG A 67 -26.41 -10.64 3.93
CA ARG A 67 -25.66 -9.43 3.59
C ARG A 67 -25.98 -9.00 2.15
N CYS A 68 -26.71 -7.90 2.00
CA CYS A 68 -26.85 -7.23 0.70
C CYS A 68 -25.56 -6.48 0.39
N GLY A 69 -24.75 -7.01 -0.53
CA GLY A 69 -23.48 -6.44 -0.96
C GLY A 69 -22.27 -7.08 -0.28
N MET A 70 -21.31 -7.55 -1.09
CA MET A 70 -20.01 -8.03 -0.62
C MET A 70 -19.10 -6.85 -0.28
N VAL A 71 -19.40 -6.12 0.81
CA VAL A 71 -18.59 -4.97 1.27
C VAL A 71 -17.15 -5.40 1.54
N ASP A 72 -16.95 -6.63 2.03
CA ASP A 72 -15.64 -7.26 2.22
C ASP A 72 -14.81 -7.21 0.93
N LEU A 73 -15.41 -7.61 -0.20
CA LEU A 73 -14.75 -7.59 -1.50
C LEU A 73 -14.37 -6.16 -1.91
N GLY A 74 -15.22 -5.17 -1.62
CA GLY A 74 -14.92 -3.75 -1.88
C GLY A 74 -13.68 -3.26 -1.13
N VAL A 75 -13.48 -3.70 0.11
CA VAL A 75 -12.29 -3.38 0.91
C VAL A 75 -11.04 -4.02 0.28
N TYR A 76 -11.09 -5.32 -0.03
CA TYR A 76 -9.98 -6.02 -0.69
C TYR A 76 -9.61 -5.37 -2.03
N LEU A 77 -10.59 -5.11 -2.90
CA LEU A 77 -10.35 -4.50 -4.21
C LEU A 77 -9.75 -3.10 -4.10
N SER A 78 -10.16 -2.31 -3.10
CA SER A 78 -9.57 -0.98 -2.87
C SER A 78 -8.09 -1.06 -2.54
N PHE A 79 -7.69 -1.95 -1.62
CA PHE A 79 -6.28 -2.15 -1.29
C PHE A 79 -5.47 -2.77 -2.43
N TRP A 80 -6.07 -3.65 -3.23
CA TRP A 80 -5.39 -4.25 -4.38
C TRP A 80 -5.22 -3.25 -5.53
N PHE A 81 -6.29 -2.64 -6.01
CA PHE A 81 -6.17 -1.73 -7.17
C PHE A 81 -5.48 -0.42 -6.81
N ILE A 82 -5.88 0.24 -5.72
CA ILE A 82 -5.33 1.56 -5.36
C ILE A 82 -4.01 1.39 -4.61
N GLY A 83 -3.95 0.47 -3.65
CA GLY A 83 -2.74 0.22 -2.86
C GLY A 83 -1.61 -0.41 -3.66
N ILE A 84 -1.80 -1.64 -4.18
CA ILE A 84 -0.77 -2.33 -4.97
C ILE A 84 -0.49 -1.58 -6.28
N GLY A 85 -1.54 -1.09 -6.96
CA GLY A 85 -1.38 -0.28 -8.17
C GLY A 85 -0.56 0.99 -7.92
N GLY A 86 -0.88 1.76 -6.88
CA GLY A 86 -0.12 2.95 -6.51
C GLY A 86 1.34 2.64 -6.13
N MET A 87 1.55 1.56 -5.37
CA MET A 87 2.87 1.08 -4.97
C MET A 87 3.73 0.72 -6.18
N LEU A 88 3.17 0.05 -7.19
CA LEU A 88 3.84 -0.29 -8.45
C LEU A 88 4.21 0.97 -9.23
N VAL A 89 3.29 1.91 -9.37
CA VAL A 89 3.53 3.18 -10.08
C VAL A 89 4.70 3.93 -9.44
N ILE A 90 4.73 4.06 -8.10
CA ILE A 90 5.82 4.71 -7.39
C ILE A 90 7.16 4.01 -7.65
N HIS A 91 7.17 2.67 -7.58
CA HIS A 91 8.40 1.91 -7.83
C HIS A 91 8.92 2.10 -9.25
N LEU A 92 8.04 2.03 -10.26
CA LEU A 92 8.38 2.22 -11.65
C LEU A 92 8.85 3.65 -11.94
N LEU A 93 8.17 4.67 -11.40
CA LEU A 93 8.59 6.07 -11.53
C LEU A 93 9.97 6.31 -10.92
N PHE A 94 10.25 5.67 -9.77
CA PHE A 94 11.55 5.79 -9.12
C PHE A 94 12.65 5.08 -9.90
N TRP A 95 12.36 3.90 -10.44
CA TRP A 95 13.29 3.17 -11.30
C TRP A 95 13.58 3.92 -12.60
N ALA A 96 12.53 4.43 -13.27
CA ALA A 96 12.63 5.24 -14.47
C ALA A 96 13.45 6.51 -14.22
N SER A 97 13.12 7.27 -13.17
CA SER A 97 13.87 8.48 -12.78
C SER A 97 15.35 8.18 -12.57
N ASN A 98 15.68 7.13 -11.82
CA ASN A 98 17.08 6.75 -11.62
C ASN A 98 17.79 6.37 -12.92
N LYS A 99 17.09 5.71 -13.85
CA LYS A 99 17.66 5.35 -15.15
C LYS A 99 17.95 6.60 -16.00
N PHE A 100 16.99 7.52 -16.10
CA PHE A 100 17.16 8.76 -16.88
C PHE A 100 18.22 9.72 -16.30
N PHE A 101 18.31 9.83 -14.97
CA PHE A 101 19.36 10.65 -14.33
C PHE A 101 20.77 10.07 -14.51
N CYS A 102 20.91 8.77 -14.74
CA CYS A 102 22.20 8.16 -15.08
C CYS A 102 22.58 8.38 -16.55
N THR A 103 21.62 8.49 -17.48
CA THR A 103 21.92 8.71 -18.91
C THR A 103 22.27 10.15 -19.25
N ASN A 104 21.81 11.14 -18.48
CA ASN A 104 22.08 12.57 -18.72
C ASN A 104 23.41 13.08 -18.13
N LYS A 105 24.30 12.18 -17.72
CA LYS A 105 25.61 12.53 -17.14
C LYS A 105 26.79 12.28 -18.09
N ASP A 106 26.51 11.89 -19.33
CA ASP A 106 27.52 11.69 -20.37
C ASP A 106 27.49 12.85 -21.40
#